data_AF-A0A926ZGR6-F1
#
_entry.id   AF-A0A926ZGR6-F1
#
_cell.length_a   1.000
_cell.length_b   1.000
_cell.length_c   1.000
_cell.angle_alpha   90.00
_cell.angle_beta   90.00
_cell.angle_gamma   90.00
#
_symmetry.space_group_name_H-M   'P 1'
#
loop_
_entity.id
_entity.type
_entity.pdbx_description
1 polymer ?
#
loop_
_entity_poly.entity_id
_entity_poly.type
_entity_poly.pdbx_seq_one_letter_code
_entity_poly.pdbx_strand_id
1 'polypeptide(L)' 'MATYPASSSREFLEDSQIWANLKMAIASSSGFQSWQMERQQVDDRYQDTSLDYRVQRYLRETLETLAY' A
#
# COMPACT_ATOMS: atom_id res chain seq x y z
N MET A 1 12.49 9.82 37.92
CA MET A 1 11.91 8.74 37.10
C MET A 1 11.67 9.32 35.72
N ALA A 2 12.41 8.87 34.71
CA ALA A 2 12.34 9.42 33.36
C ALA A 2 11.08 8.89 32.66
N THR A 3 10.11 9.77 32.39
CA THR A 3 8.91 9.44 31.61
C THR A 3 9.07 10.08 30.24
N TYR A 4 9.34 9.29 29.21
CA TYR A 4 9.35 9.68 27.79
C TYR A 4 8.85 8.50 26.94
N PRO A 5 8.08 8.72 25.86
CA PRO A 5 6.84 9.48 25.83
C PRO A 5 5.69 8.63 25.26
N ALA A 6 4.45 8.86 25.73
CA ALA A 6 3.24 8.35 25.08
C ALA A 6 3.00 8.96 23.67
N SER A 7 3.87 9.87 23.21
CA SER A 7 3.83 10.49 21.88
C SER A 7 4.17 9.50 20.77
N SER A 8 5.16 8.63 20.96
CA SER A 8 5.64 7.71 19.92
C SER A 8 4.58 6.69 19.50
N SER A 9 3.72 6.26 20.42
CA SER A 9 2.60 5.36 20.09
C SER A 9 1.50 6.05 19.30
N ARG A 10 1.27 7.36 19.51
CA ARG A 10 0.28 8.12 18.73
C ARG A 10 0.77 8.39 17.32
N GLU A 11 2.05 8.74 17.16
CA GLU A 11 2.69 8.88 15.85
C GLU A 11 2.58 7.58 15.05
N PHE A 12 2.89 6.43 15.67
CA PHE A 12 2.78 5.13 15.00
C PHE A 12 1.33 4.75 14.61
N LEU A 13 0.35 5.12 15.45
CA LEU A 13 -1.07 4.91 15.14
C LEU A 13 -1.53 5.83 14.01
N GLU A 14 -1.05 7.07 14.00
CA GLU A 14 -1.35 8.05 12.96
C GLU A 14 -0.72 7.64 11.62
N ASP A 15 0.55 7.23 11.61
CA ASP A 15 1.22 6.64 10.44
C ASP A 15 0.48 5.40 9.92
N SER A 16 0.01 4.53 10.81
CA SER A 16 -0.78 3.35 10.43
C SER A 16 -2.12 3.72 9.80
N GLN A 17 -2.79 4.74 10.34
CA GLN A 17 -4.04 5.28 9.80
C GLN A 17 -3.82 5.95 8.44
N ILE A 18 -2.74 6.72 8.30
CA ILE A 18 -2.33 7.34 7.03
C ILE A 18 -2.06 6.26 5.99
N TRP A 19 -1.31 5.22 6.34
CA TRP A 19 -1.05 4.08 5.46
C TRP A 19 -2.34 3.36 5.05
N ALA A 20 -3.26 3.13 5.99
CA ALA A 20 -4.56 2.52 5.70
C ALA A 20 -5.38 3.35 4.70
N ASN A 21 -5.46 4.67 4.91
CA ASN A 21 -6.15 5.59 4.01
C ASN A 21 -5.50 5.63 2.63
N LEU A 22 -4.16 5.68 2.55
CA LEU A 22 -3.43 5.65 1.29
C LEU A 22 -3.70 4.36 0.51
N LYS A 23 -3.65 3.21 1.19
CA LYS A 23 -3.97 1.92 0.58
C LYS A 23 -5.38 1.90 0.00
N MET A 24 -6.36 2.41 0.74
CA MET A 24 -7.74 2.49 0.25
C MET A 24 -7.87 3.41 -0.96
N ALA A 25 -7.24 4.58 -0.93
CA ALA A 25 -7.26 5.53 -2.05
C ALA A 25 -6.61 4.94 -3.32
N ILE A 26 -5.49 4.22 -3.16
CA ILE A 26 -4.85 3.51 -4.26
C ILE A 26 -5.76 2.37 -4.74
N ALA A 27 -6.32 1.57 -3.83
CA ALA A 27 -7.21 0.46 -4.17
C ALA A 27 -8.49 0.92 -4.92
N SER A 28 -8.98 2.12 -4.62
CA SER A 28 -10.12 2.73 -5.33
C SER A 28 -9.73 3.44 -6.62
N SER A 29 -8.43 3.63 -6.89
CA SER A 29 -7.97 4.33 -8.08
C SER A 29 -8.09 3.44 -9.32
N SER A 30 -8.61 4.01 -10.41
CA SER A 30 -8.80 3.29 -11.68
C SER A 30 -7.51 2.68 -12.22
N GLY A 31 -6.36 3.35 -12.00
CA GLY A 31 -5.06 2.85 -12.45
C GLY A 31 -4.63 1.55 -11.72
N PHE A 32 -4.92 1.46 -10.43
CA PHE A 32 -4.65 0.26 -9.64
C PHE A 32 -5.59 -0.88 -10.00
N GLN A 33 -6.88 -0.58 -10.21
CA GLN A 33 -7.87 -1.59 -10.58
C GLN A 33 -7.54 -2.25 -11.92
N SER A 34 -7.21 -1.46 -12.95
CA SER A 34 -6.77 -1.98 -14.25
C SER A 34 -5.50 -2.83 -14.12
N TRP A 35 -4.48 -2.30 -13.44
CA TRP A 35 -3.23 -3.04 -13.20
C TRP A 35 -3.48 -4.35 -12.45
N GLN A 36 -4.38 -4.37 -11.46
CA GLN A 36 -4.72 -5.58 -10.72
C GLN A 36 -5.38 -6.62 -11.63
N MET A 37 -6.29 -6.22 -12.52
CA MET A 37 -6.93 -7.14 -13.47
C MET A 37 -5.91 -7.74 -14.44
N GLU A 38 -5.02 -6.92 -14.99
CA GLU A 38 -3.93 -7.37 -15.86
C GLU A 38 -3.02 -8.38 -15.14
N ARG A 39 -2.69 -8.12 -13.87
CA ARG A 39 -1.86 -9.03 -13.07
C ARG A 39 -2.57 -10.33 -12.70
N GLN A 40 -3.86 -10.30 -12.40
CA GLN A 40 -4.65 -11.51 -12.14
C GLN A 40 -4.74 -12.44 -13.36
N GLN A 41 -4.69 -11.89 -14.57
CA GLN A 41 -4.66 -12.67 -15.82
C GLN A 41 -3.29 -13.32 -16.06
N VAL A 42 -2.20 -12.66 -15.64
CA VAL A 42 -0.82 -13.10 -15.88
C VAL A 42 -0.32 -14.06 -14.80
N ASP A 43 -0.75 -13.87 -13.55
CA ASP A 43 -0.26 -14.64 -12.41
C ASP A 43 -1.41 -14.96 -11.43
N ASP A 44 -1.88 -16.21 -11.45
CA ASP A 44 -3.00 -16.69 -10.65
C ASP A 44 -2.74 -16.57 -9.13
N ARG A 45 -1.46 -16.51 -8.72
CA ARG A 45 -1.07 -16.37 -7.30
C ARG A 45 -1.38 -14.97 -6.75
N TYR A 46 -1.66 -14.00 -7.62
CA TYR A 46 -2.08 -12.66 -7.21
C TYR A 46 -3.50 -12.64 -6.66
N GLN A 47 -4.34 -13.63 -6.97
CA GLN A 47 -5.70 -13.68 -6.44
C GLN A 47 -5.74 -13.91 -4.93
N ASP A 48 -4.75 -14.63 -4.39
CA ASP A 48 -4.69 -14.96 -2.95
C ASP A 48 -3.88 -13.94 -2.12
N THR A 49 -3.13 -13.05 -2.77
CA THR A 49 -2.28 -12.11 -2.02
C THR A 49 -3.06 -10.94 -1.44
N SER A 50 -2.72 -10.56 -0.20
CA SER A 50 -3.35 -9.45 0.52
C SER A 50 -3.25 -8.12 -0.23
N LEU A 51 -4.24 -7.23 -0.02
CA LEU A 51 -4.27 -5.89 -0.60
C LEU A 51 -2.96 -5.11 -0.39
N ASP A 52 -2.36 -5.25 0.79
CA ASP A 52 -1.10 -4.59 1.16
C ASP A 52 0.04 -4.93 0.17
N TYR A 53 0.20 -6.21 -0.14
CA TYR A 53 1.21 -6.68 -1.09
C TYR A 53 0.94 -6.16 -2.51
N ARG A 54 -0.32 -6.18 -2.95
CA ARG A 54 -0.69 -5.65 -4.27
C ARG A 54 -0.40 -4.16 -4.38
N VAL A 55 -0.76 -3.38 -3.36
CA VAL A 55 -0.48 -1.93 -3.29
C VAL A 55 1.02 -1.67 -3.27
N GLN A 56 1.78 -2.39 -2.46
CA GLN A 56 3.24 -2.23 -2.38
C GLN A 56 3.92 -2.53 -3.73
N ARG A 57 3.46 -3.56 -4.44
CA ARG A 57 4.00 -3.90 -5.75
C ARG A 57 3.63 -2.85 -6.79
N TYR A 58 2.38 -2.41 -6.84
CA TYR A 58 1.94 -1.34 -7.74
C TYR A 58 2.76 -0.06 -7.54
N LEU A 59 2.99 0.34 -6.28
CA LEU A 59 3.83 1.48 -5.93
C LEU A 59 5.27 1.29 -6.41
N ARG A 60 5.84 0.10 -6.21
CA ARG A 60 7.19 -0.20 -6.69
C ARG A 60 7.28 -0.06 -8.21
N GLU A 61 6.36 -0.65 -8.96
CA GLU A 61 6.39 -0.61 -10.43
C GLU A 61 6.14 0.80 -10.97
N THR A 62 5.21 1.56 -10.37
CA THR A 62 4.97 2.95 -10.77
C THR A 62 6.16 3.85 -10.46
N LEU A 63 6.86 3.62 -9.34
CA LEU A 63 8.11 4.32 -9.03
C LEU A 63 9.25 3.94 -9.98
N GLU A 64 9.39 2.66 -10.34
CA GLU A 64 10.38 2.20 -11.33
C GLU A 64 10.13 2.82 -12.72
N THR A 65 8.86 2.99 -13.09
CA THR A 65 8.48 3.60 -14.38
C THR A 65 8.76 5.10 -14.43
N LEU A 66 8.74 5.80 -13.27
CA LEU A 66 9.04 7.23 -13.16
C LEU A 66 10.52 7.53 -12.92
N ALA A 67 11.34 6.52 -12.63
CA ALA A 67 12.77 6.66 -12.37
C ALA A 67 13.64 6.58 -13.65
N TYR A 68 13.01 6.57 -14.83
CA TYR A 68 13.63 6.56 -16.16
C TYR A 68 13.51 7.93 -16.83
#